data_AF-A0A6I4IDW2-F1
#
_entry.id   AF-A0A6I4IDW2-F1
#
_cell.length_a   1.000
_cell.length_b   1.000
_cell.length_c   1.000
_cell.angle_alpha   90.00
_cell.angle_beta   90.00
_cell.angle_gamma   90.00
#
_symmetry.space_group_name_H-M   'P 1'
#
loop_
_entity.id
_entity.type
_entity.pdbx_description
1 polymer ?
#
loop_
_entity_poly.entity_id
_entity_poly.type
_entity_poly.pdbx_seq_one_letter_code
_entity_poly.pdbx_strand_id
1 'polypeptide(L)'
;MKERSPIDKFIQSHKALEPFDYQLAVDWAMELLHEGNDSDAVLMLASFTQPIEKHEISKYVTAVLRELGLEELECEEAVLAQTHYLLSKILKGITIRENLKTLFQLYVVYYDSRIIKFYLLYYAWMDLEEIGTNFYYEGAYLNNIETILKLEARIWIDKYIRLTENVALEEELDQIIKESSK
;
A
#
# COMPACT_ATOMS: atom_id res chain seq x y z
N MET A 1 -9.06 2.21 -21.82
CA MET A 1 -7.92 2.65 -21.00
C MET A 1 -7.44 1.44 -20.22
N LYS A 2 -6.16 1.04 -20.33
CA LYS A 2 -5.60 0.06 -19.40
C LYS A 2 -5.69 0.64 -17.99
N GLU A 3 -6.21 -0.13 -17.05
CA GLU A 3 -6.14 0.19 -15.63
C GLU A 3 -4.65 0.33 -15.28
N ARG A 4 -4.24 1.52 -14.82
CA ARG A 4 -2.83 1.81 -14.50
C ARG A 4 -2.42 1.04 -13.26
N SER A 5 -1.18 0.59 -13.20
CA SER A 5 -0.72 -0.32 -12.14
C SER A 5 -0.70 0.40 -10.79
N PRO A 6 -0.97 -0.28 -9.66
CA PRO A 6 -0.85 0.32 -8.33
C PRO A 6 0.51 0.98 -8.06
N ILE A 7 1.59 0.46 -8.68
CA ILE A 7 2.93 1.06 -8.57
C ILE A 7 2.99 2.46 -9.22
N ASP A 8 2.35 2.69 -10.36
CA ASP A 8 2.39 4.00 -11.03
C ASP A 8 1.81 5.08 -10.11
N LYS A 9 0.65 4.80 -9.52
CA LYS A 9 -0.02 5.68 -8.56
C LYS A 9 0.82 5.89 -7.30
N PHE A 10 1.48 4.83 -6.81
CA PHE A 10 2.43 4.94 -5.71
C PHE A 10 3.59 5.90 -6.07
N ILE A 11 4.20 5.76 -7.25
CA ILE A 11 5.28 6.66 -7.69
C ILE A 11 4.79 8.10 -7.85
N GLN A 12 3.57 8.32 -8.36
CA GLN A 12 2.98 9.66 -8.43
C GLN A 12 2.83 10.33 -7.04
N SER A 13 2.85 9.57 -5.93
CA SER A 13 2.77 10.10 -4.56
C SER A 13 4.08 10.64 -3.97
N HIS A 14 5.21 10.48 -4.66
CA HIS A 14 6.55 10.61 -4.07
C HIS A 14 6.91 11.97 -3.46
N LYS A 15 6.21 13.05 -3.85
CA LYS A 15 6.41 14.38 -3.26
C LYS A 15 5.44 14.71 -2.14
N ALA A 16 4.24 14.13 -2.18
CA ALA A 16 3.14 14.50 -1.31
C ALA A 16 3.27 13.91 0.09
N LEU A 17 3.91 12.73 0.19
CA LEU A 17 4.02 12.00 1.45
C LEU A 17 5.47 11.75 1.85
N GLU A 18 5.72 11.77 3.16
CA GLU A 18 7.02 11.49 3.77
C GLU A 18 6.85 10.57 4.98
N PRO A 19 7.74 9.57 5.16
CA PRO A 19 8.84 9.19 4.26
C PRO A 19 8.35 8.45 2.99
N PHE A 20 9.11 8.56 1.90
CA PHE A 20 8.88 7.79 0.66
C PHE A 20 10.07 6.88 0.36
N ASP A 21 9.79 5.61 0.02
CA ASP A 21 10.83 4.65 -0.36
C ASP A 21 11.22 4.82 -1.84
N TYR A 22 12.26 5.61 -2.07
CA TYR A 22 12.78 5.87 -3.42
C TYR A 22 13.46 4.66 -4.07
N GLN A 23 13.75 3.57 -3.34
CA GLN A 23 14.19 2.32 -3.98
C GLN A 23 13.11 1.80 -4.92
N LEU A 24 11.84 1.93 -4.55
CA LEU A 24 10.72 1.50 -5.40
C LEU A 24 10.61 2.31 -6.69
N ALA A 25 11.06 3.57 -6.70
CA ALA A 25 11.12 4.37 -7.92
C ALA A 25 12.23 3.91 -8.87
N VAL A 26 13.36 3.46 -8.32
CA VAL A 26 14.45 2.85 -9.09
C VAL A 26 14.01 1.51 -9.66
N ASP A 27 13.41 0.65 -8.85
CA ASP A 27 12.91 -0.66 -9.28
C ASP A 27 11.84 -0.52 -10.37
N TRP A 28 10.93 0.45 -10.22
CA TRP A 28 9.94 0.81 -11.25
C TRP A 28 10.59 1.30 -12.54
N ALA A 29 11.63 2.13 -12.46
CA ALA A 29 12.38 2.54 -13.65
C ALA A 29 13.07 1.37 -14.35
N MET A 30 13.59 0.40 -13.59
CA MET A 30 14.13 -0.84 -14.14
C MET A 30 13.04 -1.65 -14.85
N GLU A 31 11.84 -1.76 -14.30
CA GLU A 31 10.70 -2.40 -14.98
C GLU A 31 10.35 -1.69 -16.30
N LEU A 32 10.33 -0.35 -16.33
CA LEU A 32 10.12 0.42 -17.55
C LEU A 32 11.16 0.11 -18.65
N LEU A 33 12.44 -0.04 -18.29
CA LEU A 33 13.49 -0.47 -19.24
C LEU A 33 13.21 -1.88 -19.78
N HIS A 34 12.77 -2.82 -18.94
CA HIS A 34 12.43 -4.17 -19.38
C HIS A 34 11.22 -4.18 -20.34
N GLU A 35 10.34 -3.20 -20.22
CA GLU A 35 9.21 -2.98 -21.14
C GLU A 35 9.61 -2.24 -22.43
N GLY A 36 10.87 -1.84 -22.57
CA GLY A 36 11.43 -1.15 -23.75
C GLY A 36 11.29 0.37 -23.71
N ASN A 37 11.05 0.96 -22.53
CA ASN A 37 11.01 2.41 -22.35
C ASN A 37 12.38 2.94 -21.93
N ASP A 38 13.25 3.14 -22.92
CA ASP A 38 14.67 3.43 -22.71
C ASP A 38 15.02 4.93 -22.83
N SER A 39 14.13 5.81 -22.35
CA SER A 39 14.41 7.26 -22.39
C SER A 39 15.59 7.64 -21.48
N ASP A 40 16.24 8.76 -21.78
CA ASP A 40 17.32 9.30 -20.93
C ASP A 40 16.85 9.49 -19.48
N ALA A 41 15.61 9.93 -19.26
CA ALA A 41 15.08 10.11 -17.91
C ALA A 41 14.91 8.78 -17.17
N VAL A 42 14.42 7.72 -17.86
CA VAL A 42 14.27 6.38 -17.26
C VAL A 42 15.64 5.79 -16.93
N LEU A 43 16.60 5.85 -17.85
CA LEU A 43 17.97 5.38 -17.64
C LEU A 43 18.64 6.09 -16.46
N MET A 44 18.47 7.41 -16.36
CA MET A 44 18.98 8.19 -15.23
C MET A 44 18.36 7.75 -13.91
N LEU A 45 17.03 7.57 -13.86
CA LEU A 45 16.33 7.15 -12.64
C LEU A 45 16.75 5.73 -12.21
N ALA A 46 16.87 4.81 -13.17
CA ALA A 46 17.31 3.43 -12.96
C ALA A 46 18.77 3.30 -12.47
N SER A 47 19.60 4.32 -12.70
CA SER A 47 21.02 4.30 -12.34
C SER A 47 21.33 4.58 -10.86
N PHE A 48 20.34 5.00 -10.07
CA PHE A 48 20.52 5.31 -8.66
C PHE A 48 20.84 4.05 -7.85
N THR A 49 21.71 4.19 -6.86
CA THR A 49 22.10 3.11 -5.93
C THR A 49 21.99 3.62 -4.49
N GLN A 50 21.86 2.69 -3.53
CA GLN A 50 21.72 3.06 -2.13
C GLN A 50 23.03 3.62 -1.53
N PRO A 51 22.95 4.55 -0.56
CA PRO A 51 21.74 5.17 -0.02
C PRO A 51 21.12 6.19 -1.00
N ILE A 52 19.78 6.25 -1.05
CA ILE A 52 19.06 7.15 -1.96
C ILE A 52 18.47 8.32 -1.17
N GLU A 53 18.97 9.52 -1.46
CA GLU A 53 18.50 10.74 -0.83
C GLU A 53 17.41 11.43 -1.66
N LYS A 54 16.28 11.78 -1.03
CA LYS A 54 15.13 12.42 -1.70
C LYS A 54 15.54 13.60 -2.59
N HIS A 55 16.40 14.48 -2.07
CA HIS A 55 16.78 15.71 -2.76
C HIS A 55 17.61 15.45 -4.04
N GLU A 56 18.26 14.30 -4.14
CA GLU A 56 19.03 13.90 -5.32
C GLU A 56 18.12 13.28 -6.38
N ILE A 57 17.23 12.37 -5.96
CA ILE A 57 16.44 11.54 -6.88
C ILE A 57 15.10 12.16 -7.30
N SER A 58 14.46 12.98 -6.46
CA SER A 58 13.07 13.43 -6.64
C SER A 58 12.82 14.08 -8.01
N LYS A 59 13.77 14.90 -8.50
CA LYS A 59 13.67 15.54 -9.83
C LYS A 59 13.67 14.55 -11.00
N TYR A 60 14.31 13.40 -10.85
CA TYR A 60 14.36 12.35 -11.88
C TYR A 60 13.05 11.56 -11.91
N VAL A 61 12.45 11.29 -10.75
CA VAL A 61 11.09 10.72 -10.67
C VAL A 61 10.09 11.64 -11.38
N THR A 62 10.09 12.94 -11.08
CA THR A 62 9.24 13.92 -11.76
C THR A 62 9.48 13.94 -13.27
N ALA A 63 10.72 13.82 -13.73
CA ALA A 63 11.04 13.82 -15.15
C ALA A 63 10.42 12.62 -15.87
N VAL A 64 10.56 11.41 -15.30
CA VAL A 64 9.95 10.19 -15.86
C VAL A 64 8.42 10.27 -15.83
N LEU A 65 7.83 10.71 -14.72
CA LEU A 65 6.37 10.92 -14.62
C LEU A 65 5.87 11.85 -15.74
N ARG A 66 6.54 12.98 -15.96
CA ARG A 66 6.18 13.94 -17.02
C ARG A 66 6.28 13.33 -18.42
N GLU A 67 7.32 12.54 -18.70
CA GLU A 67 7.48 11.86 -20.00
C GLU A 67 6.37 10.84 -20.26
N LEU A 68 5.92 10.14 -19.21
CA LEU A 68 4.80 9.20 -19.28
C LEU A 68 3.42 9.88 -19.29
N GLY A 69 3.36 11.22 -19.19
CA GLY A 69 2.10 11.96 -19.08
C GLY A 69 1.36 11.67 -17.77
N LEU A 70 2.10 11.43 -16.69
CA LEU A 70 1.61 11.18 -15.34
C LEU A 70 1.80 12.44 -14.49
N GLU A 71 0.73 12.88 -13.85
CA GLU A 71 0.75 14.00 -12.92
C GLU A 71 1.13 13.53 -11.51
N GLU A 72 1.80 14.37 -10.74
CA GLU A 72 2.07 14.09 -9.33
C GLU A 72 0.75 14.20 -8.54
N LEU A 73 0.55 13.34 -7.54
CA LEU A 73 -0.68 13.33 -6.74
C LEU A 73 -0.61 14.35 -5.61
N GLU A 74 -1.78 14.87 -5.25
CA GLU A 74 -1.96 15.65 -4.03
C GLU A 74 -2.11 14.73 -2.81
N CYS A 75 -1.95 15.28 -1.60
CA CYS A 75 -1.89 14.53 -0.35
C CYS A 75 -3.00 13.48 -0.17
N GLU A 76 -4.26 13.84 -0.44
CA GLU A 76 -5.38 12.91 -0.25
C GLU A 76 -5.32 11.71 -1.21
N GLU A 77 -5.05 11.97 -2.49
CA GLU A 77 -4.95 10.93 -3.51
C GLU A 77 -3.68 10.09 -3.33
N ALA A 78 -2.62 10.72 -2.84
CA ALA A 78 -1.37 10.08 -2.49
C ALA A 78 -1.55 9.05 -1.37
N VAL A 79 -2.35 9.35 -0.33
CA VAL A 79 -2.65 8.39 0.75
C VAL A 79 -3.42 7.18 0.19
N LEU A 80 -4.41 7.41 -0.68
CA LEU A 80 -5.14 6.33 -1.35
C LEU A 80 -4.21 5.46 -2.21
N ALA A 81 -3.32 6.10 -2.97
CA ALA A 81 -2.37 5.42 -3.84
C ALA A 81 -1.38 4.54 -3.05
N GLN A 82 -0.79 5.07 -1.98
CA GLN A 82 0.09 4.28 -1.12
C GLN A 82 -0.63 3.13 -0.44
N THR A 83 -1.84 3.39 0.08
CA THR A 83 -2.66 2.36 0.69
C THR A 83 -2.95 1.24 -0.31
N HIS A 84 -3.42 1.57 -1.51
CA HIS A 84 -3.71 0.60 -2.56
C HIS A 84 -2.49 -0.25 -2.92
N TYR A 85 -1.32 0.36 -3.05
CA TYR A 85 -0.08 -0.34 -3.36
C TYR A 85 0.33 -1.33 -2.25
N LEU A 86 0.29 -0.89 -0.99
CA LEU A 86 0.62 -1.72 0.17
C LEU A 86 -0.36 -2.90 0.32
N LEU A 87 -1.66 -2.63 0.17
CA LEU A 87 -2.69 -3.67 0.19
C LEU A 87 -2.52 -4.66 -0.96
N SER A 88 -2.14 -4.18 -2.15
CA SER A 88 -1.84 -5.06 -3.30
C SER A 88 -0.67 -6.00 -3.02
N LYS A 89 0.37 -5.54 -2.30
CA LYS A 89 1.46 -6.40 -1.84
C LYS A 89 0.99 -7.43 -0.81
N ILE A 90 0.18 -7.02 0.16
CA ILE A 90 -0.41 -7.91 1.18
C ILE A 90 -1.25 -9.02 0.52
N LEU A 91 -2.09 -8.67 -0.46
CA LEU A 91 -2.91 -9.63 -1.19
C LEU A 91 -2.08 -10.64 -2.00
N LYS A 92 -0.91 -10.22 -2.48
CA LYS A 92 0.07 -11.09 -3.15
C LYS A 92 0.94 -11.90 -2.17
N GLY A 93 0.78 -11.70 -0.86
CA GLY A 93 1.59 -12.36 0.16
C GLY A 93 3.03 -11.84 0.28
N ILE A 94 3.31 -10.67 -0.27
CA ILE A 94 4.65 -10.07 -0.25
C ILE A 94 4.80 -9.30 1.05
N THR A 95 5.77 -9.69 1.89
CA THR A 95 6.18 -8.97 3.13
C THR A 95 4.98 -8.42 3.92
N ILE A 96 4.02 -9.30 4.26
CA ILE A 96 2.70 -8.91 4.77
C ILE A 96 2.82 -8.01 6.01
N ARG A 97 3.72 -8.36 6.94
CA ARG A 97 3.89 -7.65 8.21
C ARG A 97 4.51 -6.28 8.02
N GLU A 98 5.51 -6.18 7.16
CA GLU A 98 6.17 -4.93 6.83
C GLU A 98 5.18 -3.98 6.16
N ASN A 99 4.37 -4.46 5.21
CA ASN A 99 3.36 -3.62 4.56
C ASN A 99 2.24 -3.20 5.52
N LEU A 100 1.80 -4.08 6.44
CA LEU A 100 0.84 -3.71 7.48
C LEU A 100 1.41 -2.65 8.44
N LYS A 101 2.68 -2.78 8.81
CA LYS A 101 3.40 -1.79 9.62
C LYS A 101 3.47 -0.44 8.91
N THR A 102 3.75 -0.41 7.61
CA THR A 102 3.75 0.83 6.82
C THR A 102 2.35 1.47 6.76
N LEU A 103 1.29 0.67 6.61
CA LEU A 103 -0.10 1.17 6.67
C LEU A 103 -0.43 1.79 8.03
N PHE A 104 0.01 1.15 9.12
CA PHE A 104 -0.09 1.70 10.47
C PHE A 104 0.63 3.06 10.57
N GLN A 105 1.86 3.16 10.08
CA GLN A 105 2.62 4.42 10.09
C GLN A 105 1.92 5.51 9.26
N LEU A 106 1.36 5.15 8.11
CA LEU A 106 0.59 6.06 7.25
C LEU A 106 -0.62 6.62 8.01
N TYR A 107 -1.35 5.78 8.77
CA TYR A 107 -2.44 6.26 9.61
C TYR A 107 -1.97 7.22 10.70
N VAL A 108 -0.87 6.92 11.39
CA VAL A 108 -0.35 7.78 12.48
C VAL A 108 0.07 9.16 11.97
N VAL A 109 0.58 9.25 10.74
CA VAL A 109 1.01 10.53 10.16
C VAL A 109 -0.18 11.34 9.64
N TYR A 110 -1.12 10.71 8.94
CA TYR A 110 -2.17 11.42 8.19
C TYR A 110 -3.56 11.38 8.85
N TYR A 111 -3.77 10.52 9.86
CA TYR A 111 -5.05 10.33 10.55
C TYR A 111 -6.24 10.07 9.63
N ASP A 112 -5.99 9.44 8.48
CA ASP A 112 -7.02 9.15 7.50
C ASP A 112 -7.94 8.02 8.00
N SER A 113 -9.21 8.33 8.24
CA SER A 113 -10.18 7.37 8.76
C SER A 113 -10.41 6.18 7.82
N ARG A 114 -10.10 6.31 6.52
CA ARG A 114 -10.22 5.23 5.53
C ARG A 114 -9.28 4.08 5.81
N ILE A 115 -8.20 4.27 6.58
CA ILE A 115 -7.18 3.25 6.85
C ILE A 115 -7.11 2.79 8.32
N ILE A 116 -8.04 3.26 9.16
CA ILE A 116 -8.07 2.94 10.60
C ILE A 116 -8.13 1.42 10.89
N LYS A 117 -8.79 0.65 10.03
CA LYS A 117 -8.90 -0.81 10.19
C LYS A 117 -7.53 -1.50 10.17
N PHE A 118 -6.60 -1.02 9.33
CA PHE A 118 -5.25 -1.57 9.25
C PHE A 118 -4.39 -1.18 10.46
N TYR A 119 -4.63 0.00 11.04
CA TYR A 119 -4.06 0.37 12.33
C TYR A 119 -4.51 -0.59 13.44
N LEU A 120 -5.81 -0.91 13.51
CA LEU A 120 -6.35 -1.83 14.51
C LEU A 120 -5.80 -3.25 14.32
N LEU A 121 -5.76 -3.74 13.08
CA LEU A 121 -5.20 -5.05 12.75
C LEU A 121 -3.72 -5.18 13.07
N TYR A 122 -2.94 -4.10 12.91
CA TYR A 122 -1.52 -4.09 13.30
C TYR A 122 -1.35 -4.37 14.79
N TYR A 123 -2.06 -3.63 15.65
CA TYR A 123 -2.00 -3.85 17.10
C TYR A 123 -2.60 -5.19 17.50
N ALA A 124 -3.72 -5.59 16.89
CA ALA A 124 -4.31 -6.90 17.14
C ALA A 124 -3.30 -8.01 16.89
N TRP A 125 -2.54 -7.93 15.79
CA TRP A 125 -1.54 -8.94 15.47
C TRP A 125 -0.36 -8.94 16.44
N MET A 126 0.13 -7.76 16.82
CA MET A 126 1.18 -7.65 17.82
C MET A 126 0.77 -8.28 19.16
N ASP A 127 -0.40 -7.91 19.70
CA ASP A 127 -0.88 -8.44 20.97
C ASP A 127 -1.07 -9.97 20.92
N LEU A 128 -1.63 -10.48 19.82
CA LEU A 128 -1.78 -11.91 19.61
C LEU A 128 -0.45 -12.66 19.66
N GLU A 129 0.63 -12.07 19.14
CA GLU A 129 1.97 -12.66 19.17
C GLU A 129 2.65 -12.54 20.54
N GLU A 130 2.47 -11.41 21.23
CA GLU A 130 3.15 -11.14 22.50
C GLU A 130 2.45 -11.81 23.70
N ILE A 131 1.12 -11.74 23.75
CA ILE A 131 0.32 -12.13 24.92
C ILE A 131 -0.79 -13.14 24.60
N GLY A 132 -0.96 -13.54 23.33
CA GLY A 132 -1.89 -14.61 22.92
C GLY A 132 -3.35 -14.20 22.84
N THR A 133 -3.67 -12.92 23.03
CA THR A 133 -5.02 -12.35 22.93
C THR A 133 -4.93 -10.93 22.37
N ASN A 134 -6.02 -10.33 21.89
CA ASN A 134 -6.04 -8.91 21.52
C ASN A 134 -7.34 -8.21 21.91
N PHE A 135 -7.29 -6.88 21.96
CA PHE A 135 -8.43 -6.02 22.29
C PHE A 135 -8.76 -5.01 21.18
N TYR A 136 -8.10 -5.11 20.03
CA TYR A 136 -8.15 -4.11 18.96
C TYR A 136 -9.09 -4.50 17.82
N TYR A 137 -9.21 -5.80 17.53
CA TYR A 137 -10.01 -6.28 16.41
C TYR A 137 -10.74 -7.57 16.80
N GLU A 138 -12.04 -7.45 17.06
CA GLU A 138 -12.87 -8.57 17.49
C GLU A 138 -12.85 -9.72 16.48
N GLY A 139 -12.77 -10.96 16.99
CA GLY A 139 -12.72 -12.17 16.16
C GLY A 139 -11.37 -12.44 15.48
N ALA A 140 -10.36 -11.58 15.66
CA ALA A 140 -9.01 -11.84 15.17
C ALA A 140 -8.21 -12.73 16.14
N TYR A 141 -7.56 -13.75 15.59
CA TYR A 141 -6.71 -14.73 16.27
C TYR A 141 -5.51 -15.04 15.39
N LEU A 142 -4.45 -15.62 15.98
CA LEU A 142 -3.20 -15.92 15.23
C LEU A 142 -3.43 -16.77 13.97
N ASN A 143 -4.41 -17.67 14.00
CA ASN A 143 -4.69 -18.58 12.88
C ASN A 143 -5.58 -17.97 11.77
N ASN A 144 -6.22 -16.81 12.00
CA ASN A 144 -7.16 -16.23 11.05
C ASN A 144 -6.88 -14.75 10.70
N ILE A 145 -6.01 -14.06 11.43
CA ILE A 145 -5.79 -12.61 11.29
C ILE A 145 -5.21 -12.23 9.92
N GLU A 146 -4.40 -13.09 9.31
CA GLU A 146 -3.95 -12.88 7.93
C GLU A 146 -5.13 -12.93 6.93
N THR A 147 -6.06 -13.86 7.13
CA THR A 147 -7.28 -13.98 6.32
C THR A 147 -8.15 -12.74 6.48
N ILE A 148 -8.39 -12.30 7.72
CA ILE A 148 -9.13 -11.07 8.02
C ILE A 148 -8.48 -9.87 7.34
N LEU A 149 -7.16 -9.71 7.46
CA LEU A 149 -6.43 -8.63 6.81
C LEU A 149 -6.61 -8.63 5.29
N LYS A 150 -6.54 -9.81 4.65
CA LYS A 150 -6.74 -9.92 3.20
C LYS A 150 -8.19 -9.62 2.78
N LEU A 151 -9.18 -9.97 3.60
CA LEU A 151 -10.58 -9.61 3.33
C LEU A 151 -10.78 -8.10 3.46
N GLU A 152 -10.30 -7.49 4.54
CA GLU A 152 -10.36 -6.05 4.73
C GLU A 152 -9.63 -5.27 3.62
N ALA A 153 -8.50 -5.79 3.15
CA ALA A 153 -7.79 -5.24 2.00
C ALA A 153 -8.64 -5.25 0.72
N ARG A 154 -9.36 -6.35 0.45
CA ARG A 154 -10.24 -6.45 -0.73
C ARG A 154 -11.45 -5.53 -0.62
N ILE A 155 -12.12 -5.52 0.54
CA ILE A 155 -13.25 -4.62 0.82
C ILE A 155 -12.81 -3.16 0.62
N TRP A 156 -11.64 -2.80 1.14
CA TRP A 156 -11.08 -1.46 0.99
C TRP A 156 -10.83 -1.10 -0.48
N ILE A 157 -10.19 -1.99 -1.25
CA ILE A 157 -9.91 -1.75 -2.68
C ILE A 157 -11.22 -1.62 -3.46
N ASP A 158 -12.19 -2.48 -3.22
CA ASP A 158 -13.49 -2.41 -3.88
C ASP A 158 -14.18 -1.07 -3.59
N LYS A 159 -14.18 -0.64 -2.32
CA LYS A 159 -14.82 0.60 -1.89
C LYS A 159 -14.14 1.87 -2.43
N TYR A 160 -12.81 1.96 -2.32
CA TYR A 160 -12.10 3.23 -2.56
C TYR A 160 -11.43 3.32 -3.93
N ILE A 161 -11.16 2.19 -4.59
CA ILE A 161 -10.52 2.15 -5.91
C ILE A 161 -11.53 1.82 -7.00
N ARG A 162 -12.36 0.79 -6.78
CA ARG A 162 -13.39 0.39 -7.75
C ARG A 162 -14.71 1.14 -7.57
N LEU A 163 -14.89 1.82 -6.44
CA LEU A 163 -16.10 2.54 -6.09
C LEU A 163 -17.34 1.62 -6.07
N THR A 164 -17.15 0.40 -5.56
CA THR A 164 -18.17 -0.64 -5.45
C THR A 164 -18.22 -1.19 -4.02
N GLU A 165 -19.41 -1.44 -3.51
CA GLU A 165 -19.58 -2.19 -2.27
C GLU A 165 -19.58 -3.70 -2.56
N ASN A 166 -18.87 -4.47 -1.73
CA ASN A 166 -18.79 -5.91 -1.87
C ASN A 166 -19.39 -6.59 -0.65
N VAL A 167 -20.72 -6.59 -0.60
CA VAL A 167 -21.52 -7.17 0.50
C VAL A 167 -21.14 -8.62 0.77
N ALA A 168 -20.81 -9.40 -0.27
CA ALA A 168 -20.40 -10.80 -0.10
C ALA A 168 -19.10 -10.95 0.70
N LEU A 169 -18.11 -10.06 0.49
CA LEU A 169 -16.89 -10.06 1.28
C LEU A 169 -17.11 -9.58 2.72
N GLU A 170 -18.02 -8.62 2.91
CA GLU A 170 -18.41 -8.16 4.25
C GLU A 170 -19.11 -9.28 5.03
N GLU A 171 -20.03 -10.00 4.39
CA GLU A 171 -20.69 -11.18 4.97
C GLU A 171 -19.70 -12.32 5.28
N GLU A 172 -18.73 -12.57 4.40
CA GLU A 172 -17.65 -13.55 4.63
C GLU A 172 -16.81 -13.16 5.85
N LEU A 173 -16.41 -11.89 5.95
CA LEU A 173 -15.67 -11.37 7.09
C LEU A 173 -16.46 -11.51 8.39
N ASP A 174 -17.74 -11.12 8.39
CA ASP A 174 -18.63 -11.26 9.53
C ASP A 174 -18.78 -12.72 9.98
N GLN A 175 -18.85 -13.65 9.03
CA GLN A 175 -18.95 -15.07 9.33
C GLN A 175 -17.68 -15.59 10.01
N ILE A 176 -16.50 -15.22 9.52
CA ILE A 176 -15.21 -15.59 10.13
C ILE A 176 -15.11 -15.07 11.55
N ILE A 177 -15.49 -13.80 11.77
CA ILE A 177 -15.48 -13.18 13.10
C ILE A 177 -16.42 -13.93 14.05
N LYS A 178 -17.65 -14.24 13.61
CA LYS A 178 -18.66 -14.96 14.43
C LYS A 178 -18.24 -16.38 14.78
N GLU A 179 -17.61 -17.10 13.85
CA GLU A 179 -17.14 -18.47 14.07
C GLU A 179 -15.98 -18.52 15.05
N SER A 180 -15.14 -17.49 15.05
CA SER A 180 -13.95 -17.43 15.90
C SER A 180 -14.27 -16.99 17.34
N SER A 181 -15.46 -16.46 17.61
CA SER A 181 -15.93 -16.08 18.96
C SER A 181 -16.65 -17.22 19.72
N LYS A 182 -16.66 -18.45 19.19
CA LYS A 182 -17.26 -19.65 19.81
C LYS A 182 -16.21 -20.52 20.48
#